data_AF-A0A7Y1URW8-F1
#
_entry.id   AF-A0A7Y1URW8-F1
#
_cell.length_a   1.000
_cell.length_b   1.000
_cell.length_c   1.000
_cell.angle_alpha   90.00
_cell.angle_beta   90.00
_cell.angle_gamma   90.00
#
_symmetry.space_group_name_H-M   'P 1'
#
loop_
_entity.id
_entity.type
_entity.pdbx_description
1 polymer ?
#
loop_
_entity_poly.entity_id
_entity_poly.type
_entity_poly.pdbx_seq_one_letter_code
_entity_poly.pdbx_strand_id
1 'polypeptide(L)'
;MNRSILLAISVVVSLAMVAVALLWAKPLLVSDVTASYEVQGDSIVLLEGEPEPWHAAAWERWVELVPESARWRVARFDAIAGSSEGQVEPISDNLQVWTLRIAELDDRLRDVALIHELGHLVSLGPSEVVPATDPSVEDECVTYFSVEGCAIPGSLFDRFVTTFWAEEDRAPSEQSALQRYRLNSEAYVSGYAATNPGEDIAETFVFFVYRLRPTGTTIADEKIALFWEFPELVELRLWLRRGLSGYLTGSPGSSPSQR
;
A
#
# COMPACT_ATOMS: atom_id res chain seq x y z
N MET A 1 -62.41 42.54 -27.68
CA MET A 1 -62.47 41.07 -27.76
C MET A 1 -62.39 40.70 -29.23
N ASN A 2 -61.43 39.97 -29.80
CA ASN A 2 -60.41 39.06 -29.29
C ASN A 2 -59.14 39.24 -30.13
N ARG A 3 -57.97 39.29 -29.47
CA ARG A 3 -56.66 39.17 -30.13
C ARG A 3 -56.41 37.68 -30.34
N SER A 4 -56.79 37.17 -31.51
CA SER A 4 -56.44 35.82 -31.95
C SER A 4 -55.49 35.95 -33.12
N ILE A 5 -54.21 35.61 -32.89
CA ILE A 5 -53.28 34.90 -33.77
C ILE A 5 -52.04 34.67 -32.89
N LEU A 6 -52.06 33.50 -32.25
CA LEU A 6 -50.94 32.86 -31.58
C LEU A 6 -50.66 31.59 -32.39
N LEU A 7 -49.41 31.14 -32.34
CA LEU A 7 -48.83 29.93 -32.95
C LEU A 7 -48.27 30.08 -34.36
N ALA A 8 -47.04 30.60 -34.42
CA ALA A 8 -46.01 30.08 -35.31
C ALA A 8 -44.69 30.04 -34.54
N ILE A 9 -44.45 29.01 -33.71
CA ILE A 9 -43.09 28.57 -33.41
C ILE A 9 -43.10 27.04 -33.45
N SER A 10 -42.31 26.55 -34.40
CA SER A 10 -42.03 25.18 -34.72
C SER A 10 -41.63 24.34 -33.50
N VAL A 11 -42.14 23.12 -33.45
CA VAL A 11 -41.67 22.05 -32.57
C VAL A 11 -40.22 21.73 -32.95
N VAL A 12 -39.27 22.13 -32.11
CA VAL A 12 -37.94 21.53 -32.04
C VAL A 12 -37.70 21.23 -30.56
N VAL A 13 -38.29 20.14 -30.09
CA VAL A 13 -38.02 19.59 -28.76
C VAL A 13 -36.90 18.56 -28.92
N SER A 14 -35.71 18.98 -28.47
CA SER A 14 -34.74 18.19 -27.72
C SER A 14 -34.31 16.83 -28.27
N LEU A 15 -33.34 16.85 -29.20
CA LEU A 15 -32.35 15.77 -29.36
C LEU A 15 -30.92 16.22 -28.99
N ALA A 16 -30.78 17.37 -28.32
CA ALA A 16 -29.48 17.91 -27.90
C ALA A 16 -29.12 17.63 -26.43
N MET A 17 -30.05 17.09 -25.62
CA MET A 17 -29.83 16.86 -24.18
C MET A 17 -29.41 15.43 -23.83
N VAL A 18 -29.27 14.52 -24.81
CA VAL A 18 -28.70 13.17 -24.58
C VAL A 18 -27.23 13.10 -25.00
N ALA A 19 -26.75 14.03 -25.84
CA ALA A 19 -25.37 14.01 -26.34
C ALA A 19 -24.35 14.76 -25.44
N VAL A 20 -24.77 15.42 -24.37
CA VAL A 20 -23.87 16.21 -23.50
C VAL A 20 -23.51 15.48 -22.20
N ALA A 21 -24.21 14.41 -21.83
CA ALA A 21 -23.88 13.60 -20.65
C ALA A 21 -22.70 12.62 -20.87
N LEU A 22 -22.19 12.50 -22.10
CA LEU A 22 -21.09 11.60 -22.46
C LEU A 22 -19.72 12.30 -22.62
N LEU A 23 -19.64 13.60 -22.36
CA LEU A 23 -18.40 14.39 -22.54
C LEU A 23 -17.70 14.77 -21.23
N TRP A 24 -18.11 14.19 -20.10
CA TRP A 24 -17.40 14.27 -18.81
C TRP A 24 -17.14 12.88 -18.22
N ALA A 25 -16.99 11.86 -19.06
CA ALA A 25 -16.11 10.77 -18.64
C ALA A 25 -14.73 11.41 -18.48
N LYS A 26 -14.29 11.61 -17.23
CA LYS A 26 -12.87 11.81 -16.93
C LYS A 26 -12.11 10.81 -17.80
N PRO A 27 -11.03 11.22 -18.49
CA PRO A 27 -10.24 10.24 -19.23
C PRO A 27 -9.97 9.10 -18.26
N LEU A 28 -10.35 7.89 -18.66
CA LEU A 28 -9.88 6.68 -18.02
C LEU A 28 -8.40 6.94 -17.75
N LEU A 29 -8.01 6.99 -16.47
CA LEU A 29 -6.64 6.63 -16.13
C LEU A 29 -6.42 5.36 -16.93
N VAL A 30 -5.58 5.41 -17.96
CA VAL A 30 -5.10 4.19 -18.59
C VAL A 30 -4.58 3.41 -17.39
N SER A 31 -5.30 2.39 -16.97
CA SER A 31 -4.92 1.69 -15.76
C SER A 31 -3.53 1.17 -16.05
N ASP A 32 -2.56 1.52 -15.21
CA ASP A 32 -1.21 0.97 -15.33
C ASP A 32 -1.24 -0.56 -15.20
N VAL A 33 -2.36 -1.12 -14.76
CA VAL A 33 -2.69 -2.54 -14.75
C VAL A 33 -2.69 -3.13 -16.17
N THR A 34 -1.76 -4.06 -16.40
CA THR A 34 -1.61 -4.84 -17.64
C THR A 34 -2.37 -6.16 -17.60
N ALA A 35 -2.51 -6.76 -16.40
CA ALA A 35 -3.31 -7.94 -16.17
C ALA A 35 -3.84 -7.97 -14.73
N SER A 36 -4.99 -8.59 -14.54
CA SER A 36 -5.62 -8.69 -13.22
C SER A 36 -6.12 -10.09 -12.93
N TYR A 37 -6.01 -10.49 -11.67
CA TYR A 37 -6.30 -11.82 -11.19
C TYR A 37 -7.13 -11.80 -9.92
N GLU A 38 -8.09 -12.73 -9.83
CA GLU A 38 -8.71 -13.11 -8.58
C GLU A 38 -7.76 -14.02 -7.80
N VAL A 39 -7.60 -13.76 -6.50
CA VAL A 39 -6.83 -14.63 -5.61
C VAL A 39 -7.74 -15.73 -5.05
N GLN A 40 -7.32 -16.97 -5.22
CA GLN A 40 -8.00 -18.17 -4.69
C GLN A 40 -7.02 -18.97 -3.84
N GLY A 41 -6.89 -18.58 -2.58
CA GLY A 41 -5.90 -19.17 -1.64
C GLY A 41 -4.47 -18.86 -2.08
N ASP A 42 -3.73 -19.90 -2.46
CA ASP A 42 -2.34 -19.78 -2.93
C ASP A 42 -2.24 -19.60 -4.45
N SER A 43 -3.36 -19.62 -5.17
CA SER A 43 -3.40 -19.51 -6.64
C SER A 43 -4.06 -18.20 -7.10
N ILE A 44 -3.78 -17.83 -8.35
CA ILE A 44 -4.41 -16.70 -9.04
C ILE A 44 -5.14 -17.16 -10.30
N VAL A 45 -6.29 -16.55 -10.58
CA VAL A 45 -7.12 -16.82 -11.76
C VAL A 45 -7.28 -15.53 -12.54
N LEU A 46 -6.88 -15.54 -13.82
CA LEU A 46 -6.95 -14.37 -14.69
C LEU A 46 -8.39 -13.87 -14.86
N LEU A 47 -8.61 -12.59 -14.60
CA LEU A 47 -9.87 -11.88 -14.81
C LEU A 47 -9.83 -11.04 -16.10
N GLU A 48 -8.73 -10.32 -16.31
CA GLU A 48 -8.56 -9.36 -17.41
C GLU A 48 -7.08 -9.23 -17.79
N GLY A 49 -6.81 -8.86 -19.05
CA GLY A 49 -5.46 -8.71 -19.61
C GLY A 49 -4.89 -10.01 -20.14
N GLU A 50 -3.56 -10.02 -20.36
CA GLU A 50 -2.84 -11.18 -20.88
C GLU A 50 -1.86 -11.70 -19.83
N PRO A 51 -1.80 -13.03 -19.60
CA PRO A 51 -0.89 -13.60 -18.61
C PRO A 51 0.54 -13.64 -19.14
N GLU A 52 1.48 -13.18 -18.33
CA GLU A 52 2.92 -13.28 -18.56
C GLU A 52 3.57 -14.15 -17.48
N PRO A 53 4.68 -14.86 -17.78
CA PRO A 53 5.33 -15.76 -16.83
C PRO A 53 5.71 -15.10 -15.50
N TRP A 54 6.10 -13.81 -15.53
CA TRP A 54 6.51 -13.10 -14.34
C TRP A 54 5.34 -12.80 -13.39
N HIS A 55 4.09 -12.72 -13.88
CA HIS A 55 2.90 -12.54 -13.03
C HIS A 55 2.77 -13.69 -12.04
N ALA A 56 2.84 -14.93 -12.54
CA ALA A 56 2.80 -16.13 -11.72
C ALA A 56 4.01 -16.19 -10.78
N ALA A 57 5.21 -15.90 -11.27
CA ALA A 57 6.42 -15.89 -10.45
C ALA A 57 6.36 -14.86 -9.31
N ALA A 58 5.79 -13.68 -9.53
CA ALA A 58 5.60 -12.66 -8.51
C ALA A 58 4.60 -13.12 -7.43
N TRP A 59 3.48 -13.72 -7.84
CA TRP A 59 2.50 -14.27 -6.91
C TRP A 59 3.03 -15.47 -6.12
N GLU A 60 3.71 -16.41 -6.77
CA GLU A 60 4.39 -17.53 -6.10
C GLU A 60 5.39 -17.00 -5.06
N ARG A 61 6.15 -15.94 -5.40
CA ARG A 61 7.07 -15.32 -4.46
C ARG A 61 6.36 -14.68 -3.26
N TRP A 62 5.20 -14.04 -3.47
CA TRP A 62 4.37 -13.54 -2.38
C TRP A 62 3.91 -14.68 -1.44
N VAL A 63 3.46 -15.80 -2.00
CA VAL A 63 3.05 -16.99 -1.24
C VAL A 63 4.20 -17.60 -0.43
N GLU A 64 5.41 -17.62 -1.00
CA GLU A 64 6.61 -18.10 -0.30
C GLU A 64 7.04 -17.19 0.86
N LEU A 65 7.01 -15.87 0.64
CA LEU A 65 7.46 -14.88 1.61
C LEU A 65 6.46 -14.72 2.75
N VAL A 66 5.18 -14.59 2.44
CA VAL A 66 4.15 -14.13 3.38
C VAL A 66 3.35 -15.32 3.90
N PRO A 67 3.23 -15.51 5.23
CA PRO A 67 2.46 -16.63 5.78
C PRO A 67 0.97 -16.50 5.42
N GLU A 68 0.27 -17.63 5.28
CA GLU A 68 -1.17 -17.67 4.96
C GLU A 68 -2.00 -16.74 5.88
N SER A 69 -1.67 -16.72 7.17
CA SER A 69 -2.31 -15.86 8.18
C SER A 69 -2.16 -14.35 7.94
N ALA A 70 -1.24 -13.94 7.07
CA ALA A 70 -1.04 -12.55 6.65
C ALA A 70 -1.42 -12.30 5.17
N ARG A 71 -1.70 -13.36 4.39
CA ARG A 71 -2.09 -13.25 2.97
C ARG A 71 -3.58 -13.08 2.74
N TRP A 72 -4.43 -13.55 3.67
CA TRP A 72 -5.89 -13.64 3.48
C TRP A 72 -6.59 -12.31 3.14
N ARG A 73 -5.94 -11.17 3.41
CA ARG A 73 -6.46 -9.84 3.05
C ARG A 73 -6.32 -9.52 1.56
N VAL A 74 -5.45 -10.21 0.81
CA VAL A 74 -5.27 -9.96 -0.62
C VAL A 74 -6.26 -10.81 -1.40
N ALA A 75 -7.30 -10.18 -1.96
CA ALA A 75 -8.33 -10.84 -2.77
C ALA A 75 -8.11 -10.65 -4.29
N ARG A 76 -7.27 -9.69 -4.67
CA ARG A 76 -6.92 -9.41 -6.07
C ARG A 76 -5.42 -9.17 -6.20
N PHE A 77 -4.87 -9.65 -7.30
CA PHE A 77 -3.50 -9.35 -7.72
C PHE A 77 -3.55 -8.65 -9.09
N ASP A 78 -2.90 -7.50 -9.21
CA ASP A 78 -2.76 -6.78 -10.47
C ASP A 78 -1.28 -6.71 -10.87
N ALA A 79 -0.97 -7.09 -12.10
CA ALA A 79 0.30 -6.79 -12.74
C ALA A 79 0.25 -5.38 -13.32
N ILE A 80 1.30 -4.58 -13.12
CA ILE A 80 1.35 -3.18 -13.59
C ILE A 80 2.55 -2.92 -14.51
N ALA A 81 2.44 -1.94 -15.42
CA ALA A 81 3.47 -1.60 -16.40
C ALA A 81 4.66 -0.80 -15.82
N GLY A 82 4.62 -0.46 -14.52
CA GLY A 82 5.78 0.05 -13.78
C GLY A 82 5.73 1.54 -13.46
N SER A 83 4.54 2.13 -13.31
CA SER A 83 4.42 3.49 -12.74
C SER A 83 4.88 3.57 -11.27
N SER A 84 4.95 2.43 -10.59
CA SER A 84 5.60 2.19 -9.28
C SER A 84 6.18 0.77 -9.23
N GLU A 85 6.92 0.44 -8.16
CA GLU A 85 7.38 -0.94 -7.90
C GLU A 85 6.24 -1.83 -7.40
N GLY A 86 5.35 -1.25 -6.57
CA GLY A 86 4.17 -1.89 -6.03
C GLY A 86 3.12 -0.87 -5.58
N GLN A 87 1.95 -1.36 -5.21
CA GLN A 87 0.89 -0.61 -4.54
C GLN A 87 -0.11 -1.58 -3.90
N VAL A 88 -0.72 -1.18 -2.79
CA VAL A 88 -1.96 -1.80 -2.29
C VAL A 88 -3.13 -0.82 -2.34
N GLU A 89 -4.32 -1.35 -2.66
CA GLU A 89 -5.56 -0.55 -2.70
C GLU A 89 -6.71 -1.37 -2.09
N PRO A 90 -7.53 -0.80 -1.18
CA PRO A 90 -8.65 -1.52 -0.60
C PRO A 90 -9.72 -1.78 -1.66
N ILE A 91 -10.23 -3.00 -1.72
CA ILE A 91 -11.37 -3.39 -2.58
C ILE A 91 -12.69 -3.08 -1.87
N SER A 92 -12.69 -3.26 -0.55
CA SER A 92 -13.86 -3.07 0.31
C SER A 92 -13.75 -1.79 1.10
N ASP A 93 -14.87 -1.09 1.23
CA ASP A 93 -15.00 0.11 2.05
C ASP A 93 -14.64 -0.10 3.54
N ASN A 94 -14.60 -1.36 4.02
CA ASN A 94 -14.26 -1.70 5.40
C ASN A 94 -12.80 -2.14 5.61
N LEU A 95 -11.93 -1.94 4.60
CA LEU A 95 -10.50 -2.27 4.62
C LEU A 95 -10.17 -3.76 4.88
N GLN A 96 -11.14 -4.67 4.75
CA GLN A 96 -10.91 -6.11 5.00
C GLN A 96 -10.16 -6.80 3.86
N VAL A 97 -10.43 -6.39 2.62
CA VAL A 97 -9.85 -7.00 1.43
C VAL A 97 -9.20 -5.95 0.52
N TRP A 98 -8.07 -6.33 -0.06
CA TRP A 98 -7.16 -5.46 -0.79
C TRP A 98 -6.73 -6.08 -2.12
N THR A 99 -6.36 -5.19 -3.03
CA THR A 99 -5.62 -5.50 -4.24
C THR A 99 -4.14 -5.30 -3.97
N LEU A 100 -3.31 -6.28 -4.32
CA LEU A 100 -1.85 -6.14 -4.38
C LEU A 100 -1.45 -5.90 -5.84
N ARG A 101 -0.76 -4.79 -6.11
CA ARG A 101 -0.22 -4.46 -7.43
C ARG A 101 1.30 -4.56 -7.41
N ILE A 102 1.89 -5.20 -8.42
CA ILE A 102 3.35 -5.35 -8.54
C ILE A 102 3.78 -5.21 -10.00
N ALA A 103 4.87 -4.47 -10.22
CA ALA A 103 5.51 -4.35 -11.53
C ALA A 103 6.45 -5.53 -11.82
N GLU A 104 6.90 -5.66 -13.08
CA GLU A 104 7.99 -6.57 -13.40
C GLU A 104 9.30 -6.07 -12.76
N LEU A 105 9.82 -6.82 -11.80
CA LEU A 105 11.00 -6.45 -11.01
C LEU A 105 11.99 -7.61 -10.95
N ASP A 106 13.28 -7.27 -10.84
CA ASP A 106 14.30 -8.26 -10.49
C ASP A 106 14.02 -8.87 -9.10
N ASP A 107 14.61 -10.04 -8.83
CA ASP A 107 14.29 -10.81 -7.62
C ASP A 107 14.49 -10.03 -6.31
N ARG A 108 15.52 -9.18 -6.24
CA ARG A 108 15.83 -8.45 -5.01
C ARG A 108 14.87 -7.28 -4.82
N LEU A 109 14.60 -6.53 -5.88
CA LEU A 109 13.66 -5.41 -5.85
C LEU A 109 12.24 -5.93 -5.60
N ARG A 110 11.87 -7.07 -6.19
CA ARG A 110 10.58 -7.72 -5.95
C ARG A 110 10.39 -8.08 -4.49
N ASP A 111 11.38 -8.68 -3.83
CA ASP A 111 11.29 -8.99 -2.41
C ASP A 111 11.10 -7.73 -1.54
N VAL A 112 11.81 -6.65 -1.86
CA VAL A 112 11.69 -5.37 -1.15
C VAL A 112 10.30 -4.76 -1.36
N ALA A 113 9.82 -4.70 -2.61
CA ALA A 113 8.50 -4.18 -2.95
C ALA A 113 7.38 -4.98 -2.27
N LEU A 114 7.42 -6.31 -2.34
CA LEU A 114 6.44 -7.17 -1.67
C LEU A 114 6.44 -6.94 -0.14
N ILE A 115 7.61 -6.81 0.49
CA ILE A 115 7.69 -6.54 1.93
C ILE A 115 7.19 -5.13 2.25
N HIS A 116 7.46 -4.14 1.39
CA HIS A 116 6.94 -2.78 1.53
C HIS A 116 5.41 -2.77 1.47
N GLU A 117 4.82 -3.41 0.45
CA GLU A 117 3.36 -3.51 0.31
C GLU A 117 2.71 -4.28 1.47
N LEU A 118 3.38 -5.32 1.99
CA LEU A 118 2.94 -5.98 3.21
C LEU A 118 2.96 -5.01 4.41
N GLY A 119 3.93 -4.10 4.46
CA GLY A 119 4.01 -3.00 5.44
C GLY A 119 2.71 -2.20 5.48
N HIS A 120 2.20 -1.76 4.33
CA HIS A 120 0.90 -1.10 4.23
C HIS A 120 -0.25 -1.99 4.72
N LEU A 121 -0.30 -3.26 4.31
CA LEU A 121 -1.38 -4.17 4.73
C LEU A 121 -1.40 -4.46 6.24
N VAL A 122 -0.25 -4.43 6.91
CA VAL A 122 -0.18 -4.59 8.37
C VAL A 122 -0.49 -3.30 9.13
N SER A 123 -0.21 -2.13 8.55
CA SER A 123 -0.41 -0.83 9.21
C SER A 123 -1.71 -0.10 8.84
N LEU A 124 -2.42 -0.51 7.79
CA LEU A 124 -3.63 0.19 7.30
C LEU A 124 -4.88 -0.69 7.30
N GLY A 125 -4.78 -1.91 7.83
CA GLY A 125 -5.90 -2.82 7.95
C GLY A 125 -6.97 -2.38 8.97
N PRO A 126 -8.05 -3.16 9.11
CA PRO A 126 -9.21 -2.81 9.95
C PRO A 126 -8.91 -2.84 11.46
N SER A 127 -7.78 -3.40 11.87
CA SER A 127 -7.28 -3.31 13.26
C SER A 127 -6.50 -2.03 13.53
N GLU A 128 -6.13 -1.29 12.49
CA GLU A 128 -5.27 -0.11 12.56
C GLU A 128 -6.02 1.18 12.24
N VAL A 129 -7.01 1.11 11.34
CA VAL A 129 -7.72 2.26 10.78
C VAL A 129 -9.22 2.01 10.77
N VAL A 130 -10.00 2.98 11.26
CA VAL A 130 -11.44 3.08 11.01
C VAL A 130 -11.63 3.66 9.61
N PRO A 131 -12.31 2.97 8.68
CA PRO A 131 -12.38 3.39 7.29
C PRO A 131 -12.98 4.79 7.10
N ALA A 132 -12.49 5.53 6.10
CA ALA A 132 -12.99 6.87 5.78
C ALA A 132 -14.48 6.90 5.38
N THR A 133 -15.02 5.76 4.95
CA THR A 133 -16.44 5.58 4.60
C THR A 133 -17.33 5.31 5.81
N ASP A 134 -16.75 5.09 6.99
CA ASP A 134 -17.50 4.89 8.22
C ASP A 134 -18.10 6.23 8.68
N PRO A 135 -19.44 6.33 8.87
CA PRO A 135 -20.10 7.57 9.28
C PRO A 135 -19.61 8.14 10.61
N SER A 136 -18.99 7.32 11.47
CA SER A 136 -18.39 7.78 12.73
C SER A 136 -17.15 8.66 12.53
N VAL A 137 -16.55 8.63 11.34
CA VAL A 137 -15.29 9.31 11.02
C VAL A 137 -15.50 10.68 10.37
N GLU A 138 -16.64 10.93 9.71
CA GLU A 138 -16.89 12.14 8.91
C GLU A 138 -16.68 13.46 9.67
N ASP A 139 -16.84 13.48 11.00
CA ASP A 139 -16.78 14.73 11.79
C ASP A 139 -15.73 14.77 12.93
N GLU A 140 -15.13 13.66 13.37
CA GLU A 140 -14.29 13.65 14.59
C GLU A 140 -13.11 12.63 14.56
N CYS A 141 -12.23 12.69 13.56
CA CYS A 141 -10.95 11.98 13.69
C CYS A 141 -10.05 12.69 14.71
N VAL A 142 -9.87 12.06 15.89
CA VAL A 142 -9.06 12.60 17.00
C VAL A 142 -7.58 12.20 16.93
N THR A 143 -7.22 11.36 15.97
CA THR A 143 -5.88 10.85 15.70
C THR A 143 -5.44 11.31 14.31
N TYR A 144 -4.61 10.53 13.62
CA TYR A 144 -4.22 10.80 12.24
C TYR A 144 -5.26 10.28 11.24
N PHE A 145 -5.68 11.13 10.31
CA PHE A 145 -6.54 10.78 9.18
C PHE A 145 -5.70 10.60 7.89
N SER A 146 -5.63 9.37 7.39
CA SER A 146 -5.05 9.02 6.09
C SER A 146 -6.14 8.88 5.01
N VAL A 147 -5.76 8.50 3.79
CA VAL A 147 -6.73 8.27 2.69
C VAL A 147 -7.66 7.10 3.02
N GLU A 148 -7.14 6.09 3.72
CA GLU A 148 -7.86 4.89 4.13
C GLU A 148 -8.85 5.18 5.26
N GLY A 149 -8.56 6.16 6.12
CA GLY A 149 -9.43 6.57 7.22
C GLY A 149 -8.69 7.08 8.45
N CYS A 150 -9.35 7.00 9.60
CA CYS A 150 -8.82 7.50 10.87
C CYS A 150 -8.09 6.41 11.65
N ALA A 151 -6.84 6.66 12.06
CA ALA A 151 -6.05 5.71 12.84
C ALA A 151 -6.74 5.38 14.18
N ILE A 152 -6.84 4.11 14.52
CA ILE A 152 -7.43 3.65 15.78
C ILE A 152 -6.50 4.05 16.94
N PRO A 153 -6.98 4.72 18.00
CA PRO A 153 -6.13 5.10 19.13
C PRO A 153 -5.34 3.92 19.71
N GLY A 154 -4.02 4.09 19.81
CA GLY A 154 -3.10 3.07 20.34
C GLY A 154 -2.73 1.96 19.36
N SER A 155 -3.25 1.97 18.12
CA SER A 155 -2.81 1.06 17.06
C SER A 155 -1.34 1.30 16.70
N LEU A 156 -0.72 0.38 15.96
CA LEU A 156 0.65 0.57 15.48
C LEU A 156 0.73 1.87 14.67
N PHE A 157 -0.22 2.10 13.76
CA PHE A 157 -0.21 3.27 12.90
C PHE A 157 -0.39 4.57 13.68
N ASP A 158 -1.37 4.62 14.60
CA ASP A 158 -1.57 5.79 15.47
C ASP A 158 -0.30 6.08 16.28
N ARG A 159 0.27 5.08 16.94
CA ARG A 159 1.49 5.24 17.74
C ARG A 159 2.67 5.71 16.89
N PHE A 160 2.82 5.18 15.68
CA PHE A 160 3.90 5.57 14.78
C PHE A 160 3.78 7.03 14.37
N VAL A 161 2.60 7.46 13.90
CA VAL A 161 2.40 8.83 13.44
C VAL A 161 2.46 9.83 14.59
N THR A 162 1.79 9.55 15.70
CA THR A 162 1.76 10.46 16.86
C THR A 162 3.13 10.63 17.52
N THR A 163 3.97 9.60 17.52
CA THR A 163 5.29 9.66 18.14
C THR A 163 6.32 10.35 17.23
N PHE A 164 6.29 10.08 15.93
CA PHE A 164 7.42 10.42 15.05
C PHE A 164 7.15 11.51 14.00
N TRP A 165 5.90 11.90 13.81
CA TRP A 165 5.51 12.93 12.83
C TRP A 165 4.95 14.17 13.51
N ALA A 166 5.48 15.33 13.17
CA ALA A 166 4.92 16.62 13.56
C ALA A 166 3.56 16.84 12.86
N GLU A 167 2.63 17.53 13.50
CA GLU A 167 1.26 17.71 12.96
C GLU A 167 1.25 18.41 11.60
N GLU A 168 2.12 19.40 11.42
CA GLU A 168 2.30 20.13 10.16
C GLU A 168 2.82 19.28 9.00
N ASP A 169 3.47 18.15 9.29
CA ASP A 169 4.04 17.24 8.31
C ASP A 169 3.10 16.08 7.94
N ARG A 170 2.01 15.89 8.70
CA ARG A 170 1.03 14.80 8.50
C ARG A 170 0.10 15.05 7.31
N ALA A 171 -0.15 16.30 6.96
CA ALA A 171 -0.95 16.71 5.81
C ALA A 171 -0.06 17.02 4.60
N PRO A 172 -0.61 17.04 3.37
CA PRO A 172 0.12 17.53 2.21
C PRO A 172 0.67 18.94 2.46
N SER A 173 1.99 19.06 2.49
CA SER A 173 2.69 20.32 2.71
C SER A 173 3.34 20.82 1.42
N GLU A 174 3.62 22.12 1.31
CA GLU A 174 4.45 22.66 0.22
C GLU A 174 5.88 22.09 0.24
N GLN A 175 6.33 21.63 1.41
CA GLN A 175 7.62 20.97 1.56
C GLN A 175 7.62 19.61 0.86
N SER A 176 8.52 19.44 -0.10
CA SER A 176 8.72 18.15 -0.77
C SER A 176 9.34 17.12 0.18
N ALA A 177 9.05 15.83 -0.06
CA ALA A 177 9.68 14.70 0.63
C ALA A 177 11.22 14.81 0.64
N LEU A 178 11.80 15.21 -0.49
CA LEU A 178 13.24 15.41 -0.63
C LEU A 178 13.78 16.51 0.28
N GLN A 179 13.03 17.60 0.46
CA GLN A 179 13.41 18.67 1.39
C GLN A 179 13.30 18.21 2.83
N ARG A 180 12.23 17.49 3.20
CA ARG A 180 12.05 16.90 4.54
C ARG A 180 13.19 15.95 4.89
N TYR A 181 13.53 15.04 3.98
CA TYR A 181 14.67 14.15 4.14
C TYR A 181 16.01 14.89 4.28
N ARG A 182 16.26 15.92 3.47
CA ARG A 182 17.52 16.69 3.54
C ARG A 182 17.67 17.48 4.84
N LEU A 183 16.57 17.95 5.43
CA LEU A 183 16.60 18.70 6.68
C LEU A 183 16.78 17.80 7.90
N ASN A 184 16.30 16.56 7.85
CA ASN A 184 16.38 15.62 8.97
C ASN A 184 16.54 14.17 8.50
N SER A 185 17.66 13.83 7.88
CA SER A 185 17.87 12.48 7.31
C SER A 185 17.92 11.37 8.36
N GLU A 186 18.30 11.68 9.60
CA GLU A 186 18.31 10.72 10.71
C GLU A 186 16.90 10.37 11.21
N ALA A 187 15.87 11.09 10.76
CA ALA A 187 14.48 10.76 11.07
C ALA A 187 13.86 9.72 10.13
N TYR A 188 14.48 9.40 9.00
CA TYR A 188 13.88 8.52 8.00
C TYR A 188 14.83 7.40 7.64
N VAL A 189 14.28 6.20 7.45
CA VAL A 189 15.06 5.04 7.02
C VAL A 189 15.54 5.17 5.56
N SER A 190 14.81 5.95 4.75
CA SER A 190 15.12 6.24 3.35
C SER A 190 14.59 7.63 2.97
N GLY A 191 14.96 8.12 1.77
CA GLY A 191 14.37 9.35 1.22
C GLY A 191 12.89 9.19 0.89
N TYR A 192 12.46 7.98 0.53
CA TYR A 192 11.06 7.67 0.19
C TYR A 192 10.17 7.67 1.44
N ALA A 193 10.69 7.21 2.57
CA ALA A 193 10.02 7.28 3.87
C ALA A 193 9.68 8.73 4.31
N ALA A 194 10.33 9.75 3.75
CA ALA A 194 9.99 11.14 4.06
C ALA A 194 8.73 11.65 3.30
N THR A 195 8.09 10.83 2.46
CA THR A 195 6.96 11.23 1.62
C THR A 195 5.73 11.56 2.44
N ASN A 196 5.27 10.62 3.26
CA ASN A 196 4.13 10.76 4.15
C ASN A 196 4.21 9.67 5.23
N PRO A 197 3.38 9.74 6.28
CA PRO A 197 3.41 8.73 7.35
C PRO A 197 3.14 7.28 6.91
N GLY A 198 2.32 7.07 5.88
CA GLY A 198 2.04 5.75 5.32
C GLY A 198 3.26 5.12 4.65
N GLU A 199 3.96 5.86 3.79
CA GLU A 199 5.20 5.38 3.16
C GLU A 199 6.32 5.16 4.17
N ASP A 200 6.39 6.01 5.20
CA ASP A 200 7.39 5.90 6.25
C ASP A 200 7.26 4.61 7.05
N ILE A 201 6.03 4.26 7.45
CA ILE A 201 5.81 3.03 8.22
C ILE A 201 6.04 1.79 7.36
N ALA A 202 5.66 1.80 6.08
CA ALA A 202 5.92 0.72 5.13
C ALA A 202 7.42 0.53 4.87
N GLU A 203 8.16 1.62 4.61
CA GLU A 203 9.61 1.59 4.47
C GLU A 203 10.30 1.15 5.77
N THR A 204 9.83 1.64 6.92
CA THR A 204 10.38 1.24 8.21
C THR A 204 10.15 -0.26 8.46
N PHE A 205 9.01 -0.81 8.05
CA PHE A 205 8.72 -2.24 8.13
C PHE A 205 9.73 -3.06 7.31
N VAL A 206 10.07 -2.64 6.09
CA VAL A 206 11.15 -3.27 5.30
C VAL A 206 12.45 -3.30 6.11
N PHE A 207 12.84 -2.17 6.70
CA PHE A 207 14.07 -2.07 7.47
C PHE A 207 14.03 -2.94 8.74
N PHE A 208 12.89 -3.00 9.43
CA PHE A 208 12.65 -3.89 10.55
C PHE A 208 12.86 -5.37 10.14
N VAL A 209 12.35 -5.78 8.98
CA VAL A 209 12.51 -7.14 8.46
C VAL A 209 13.97 -7.46 8.16
N TYR A 210 14.67 -6.59 7.40
CA TYR A 210 16.03 -6.87 6.93
C TYR A 210 17.12 -6.64 7.97
N ARG A 211 16.99 -5.62 8.83
CA ARG A 211 18.05 -5.23 9.77
C ARG A 211 17.99 -5.99 11.09
N LEU A 212 19.10 -6.00 11.81
CA LEU A 212 19.12 -6.38 13.22
C LEU A 212 18.40 -5.29 14.03
N ARG A 213 17.98 -5.64 15.26
CA ARG A 213 17.43 -4.65 16.18
C ARG A 213 18.45 -3.51 16.36
N PRO A 214 18.07 -2.25 16.10
CA PRO A 214 19.00 -1.15 16.21
C PRO A 214 19.41 -0.94 17.67
N THR A 215 20.64 -0.44 17.84
CA THR A 215 21.18 0.01 19.13
C THR A 215 21.50 1.50 19.13
N GLY A 216 21.21 2.20 18.03
CA GLY A 216 21.37 3.63 17.89
C GLY A 216 20.21 4.40 18.54
N THR A 217 20.30 5.72 18.44
CA THR A 217 19.36 6.66 19.07
C THR A 217 18.81 7.66 18.05
N THR A 218 18.88 7.34 16.76
CA THR A 218 18.24 8.17 15.73
C THR A 218 16.74 7.94 15.75
N ILE A 219 15.94 8.91 15.26
CA ILE A 219 14.49 8.73 15.13
C ILE A 219 14.18 7.54 14.19
N ALA A 220 14.99 7.33 13.14
CA ALA A 220 14.87 6.14 12.29
C ALA A 220 15.09 4.82 13.05
N ASP A 221 16.04 4.78 13.99
CA ASP A 221 16.25 3.60 14.85
C ASP A 221 15.06 3.37 15.80
N GLU A 222 14.52 4.45 16.38
CA GLU A 222 13.36 4.39 17.28
C GLU A 222 12.09 3.92 16.54
N LYS A 223 11.88 4.38 15.29
CA LYS A 223 10.82 3.88 14.40
C LYS A 223 10.92 2.37 14.19
N ILE A 224 12.12 1.85 13.89
CA ILE A 224 12.35 0.41 13.78
C ILE A 224 12.13 -0.29 15.14
N ALA A 225 12.53 0.35 16.24
CA ALA A 225 12.38 -0.20 17.58
C ALA A 225 10.91 -0.39 17.98
N LEU A 226 10.00 0.51 17.55
CA LEU A 226 8.56 0.42 17.83
C LEU A 226 7.97 -0.93 17.40
N PHE A 227 8.36 -1.47 16.23
CA PHE A 227 7.88 -2.77 15.75
C PHE A 227 8.24 -3.94 16.69
N TRP A 228 9.29 -3.82 17.51
CA TRP A 228 9.67 -4.86 18.47
C TRP A 228 8.74 -4.92 19.69
N GLU A 229 7.86 -3.95 19.85
CA GLU A 229 6.85 -3.93 20.92
C GLU A 229 5.60 -4.75 20.57
N PHE A 230 5.49 -5.22 19.32
CA PHE A 230 4.37 -5.98 18.80
C PHE A 230 4.83 -7.43 18.53
N PRO A 231 4.57 -8.39 19.45
CA PRO A 231 5.05 -9.77 19.32
C PRO A 231 4.68 -10.44 18.00
N GLU A 232 3.47 -10.18 17.50
CA GLU A 232 2.97 -10.68 16.22
C GLU A 232 3.81 -10.21 15.03
N LEU A 233 4.34 -8.98 15.06
CA LEU A 233 5.22 -8.46 14.00
C LEU A 233 6.63 -9.06 14.11
N VAL A 234 7.09 -9.35 15.34
CA VAL A 234 8.35 -10.08 15.55
C VAL A 234 8.25 -11.50 15.01
N GLU A 235 7.13 -12.19 15.21
CA GLU A 235 6.87 -13.51 14.62
C GLU A 235 6.80 -13.45 13.08
N LEU A 236 6.06 -12.49 12.54
CA LEU A 236 5.97 -12.26 11.09
C LEU A 236 7.36 -12.00 10.49
N ARG A 237 8.18 -11.17 11.13
CA ARG A 237 9.56 -10.91 10.73
C ARG A 237 10.40 -12.19 10.69
N LEU A 238 10.28 -13.06 11.70
CA LEU A 238 11.01 -14.33 11.72
C LEU A 238 10.60 -15.23 10.55
N TRP A 239 9.32 -15.21 10.17
CA TRP A 239 8.83 -15.93 9.00
C TRP A 239 9.40 -15.35 7.71
N LEU A 240 9.22 -14.05 7.46
CA LEU A 240 9.70 -13.35 6.27
C LEU A 240 11.19 -13.60 6.04
N ARG A 241 12.00 -13.51 7.10
CA ARG A 241 13.44 -13.76 7.01
C ARG A 241 13.80 -15.18 6.61
N ARG A 242 12.98 -16.20 6.91
CA ARG A 242 13.20 -17.57 6.42
C ARG A 242 12.97 -17.64 4.90
N GLY A 243 11.96 -16.96 4.38
CA GLY A 243 11.69 -16.86 2.94
C GLY A 243 12.76 -16.05 2.18
N LEU A 244 13.41 -15.10 2.84
CA LEU A 244 14.58 -14.37 2.32
C LEU A 244 15.88 -15.17 2.39
N SER A 245 15.91 -16.30 3.13
CA SER A 245 17.12 -17.06 3.47
C SER A 245 17.64 -18.01 2.39
N GLY A 246 17.32 -17.78 1.12
CA GLY A 246 18.24 -18.16 0.02
C GLY A 246 19.67 -17.58 0.22
N TYR A 247 19.83 -16.62 1.15
CA TYR A 247 21.11 -16.07 1.61
C TYR A 247 21.75 -16.77 2.83
N LEU A 248 21.10 -17.73 3.49
CA LEU A 248 21.65 -18.43 4.68
C LEU A 248 21.87 -19.94 4.47
N THR A 249 21.81 -20.45 3.24
CA THR A 249 22.26 -21.83 2.91
C THR A 249 23.79 -21.96 2.85
N GLY A 250 24.50 -21.31 3.77
CA GLY A 250 25.72 -21.87 4.32
C GLY A 250 25.32 -22.86 5.40
N SER A 251 25.06 -24.11 5.02
CA SER A 251 24.77 -25.20 5.96
C SER A 251 25.78 -25.23 7.12
N PRO A 252 25.33 -25.32 8.38
CA PRO A 252 26.21 -25.67 9.49
C PRO A 252 26.51 -27.18 9.38
N GLY A 253 27.47 -27.55 8.53
CA GLY A 253 27.68 -28.97 8.24
C GLY A 253 28.74 -29.32 7.21
N SER A 254 29.86 -28.60 7.15
CA SER A 254 31.07 -29.15 6.54
C SER A 254 32.31 -28.71 7.32
N SER A 255 32.81 -29.63 8.13
CA SER A 255 34.13 -29.52 8.77
C SER A 255 35.20 -29.42 7.68
N PRO A 256 36.19 -28.52 7.80
CA PRO A 256 37.32 -28.49 6.88
C PRO A 256 38.21 -29.71 7.17
N SER A 257 38.11 -30.75 6.35
CA SER A 257 39.13 -31.78 6.31
C SER A 257 40.35 -31.23 5.57
N GLN A 258 41.44 -31.16 6.32
CA GLN A 258 42.81 -30.95 5.86
C GLN A 258 43.11 -31.62 4.50
N ARG A 259 43.47 -30.82 3.50
CA ARG A 259 44.73 -30.92 2.76
C ARG A 259 44.87 -29.80 1.73
#